data_AF-A0A6B3EZE5-F1
#
_entry.id   AF-A0A6B3EZE5-F1
#
_cell.length_a   1.000
_cell.length_b   1.000
_cell.length_c   1.000
_cell.angle_alpha   90.00
_cell.angle_beta   90.00
_cell.angle_gamma   90.00
#
_symmetry.space_group_name_H-M   'P 1'
#
loop_
_entity.id
_entity.type
_entity.pdbx_description
1 polymer ?
#
loop_
_entity_poly.entity_id
_entity_poly.type
_entity_poly.pdbx_seq_one_letter_code
_entity_poly.pdbx_strand_id
1 'polypeptide(L)'
;YGAVLPLLGRLGAVPGAPHAAGGTYTVEGEIPAEHVHELGRLLPGPSRGEGVLETEFATYRPVRGEVPERSRTDADPLHREEYLLRVVRGVPVDGRR
;
A
#
# COMPACT_ATOMS: atom_id res chain seq x y z
N TYR A 1 -14.36 -14.65 6.66
CA TYR A 1 -14.07 -14.26 5.27
C TYR A 1 -15.17 -13.44 4.60
N GLY A 2 -16.47 -13.67 4.89
CA GLY A 2 -17.57 -12.94 4.20
C GLY A 2 -17.52 -11.41 4.26
N ALA A 3 -16.98 -10.81 5.32
CA ALA A 3 -16.77 -9.35 5.42
C ALA A 3 -15.50 -8.84 4.72
N VAL A 4 -14.58 -9.74 4.34
CA VAL A 4 -13.31 -9.40 3.68
C VAL A 4 -13.51 -9.24 2.17
N LEU A 5 -14.36 -10.05 1.53
CA LEU A 5 -14.61 -9.94 0.08
C LEU A 5 -15.15 -8.56 -0.35
N PRO A 6 -16.12 -7.93 0.35
CA PRO A 6 -16.55 -6.58 0.02
C PRO A 6 -15.45 -5.53 0.23
N LEU A 7 -14.57 -5.72 1.22
CA LEU A 7 -13.42 -4.84 1.43
C LEU A 7 -12.45 -4.92 0.24
N LEU A 8 -12.13 -6.13 -0.22
CA LEU A 8 -11.28 -6.35 -1.39
C LEU A 8 -11.86 -5.68 -2.64
N GLY A 9 -13.17 -5.82 -2.88
CA GLY A 9 -13.84 -5.17 -4.01
C GLY A 9 -13.77 -3.64 -3.94
N ARG A 10 -13.92 -3.03 -2.76
CA ARG A 10 -13.78 -1.56 -2.61
C ARG A 10 -12.38 -1.05 -2.92
N LEU A 11 -11.34 -1.84 -2.64
CA LEU A 11 -9.94 -1.50 -2.92
C LEU A 11 -9.53 -1.86 -4.36
N GLY A 12 -10.50 -2.22 -5.21
CA GLY A 12 -10.24 -2.57 -6.60
C GLY A 12 -9.47 -3.89 -6.78
N ALA A 13 -9.46 -4.75 -5.76
CA ALA A 13 -8.91 -6.09 -5.89
C ALA A 13 -9.83 -6.99 -6.72
N VAL A 14 -9.23 -7.96 -7.39
CA VAL A 14 -9.90 -9.03 -8.13
C VAL A 14 -9.68 -10.33 -7.36
N PRO A 15 -10.54 -10.64 -6.36
CA PRO A 15 -10.41 -11.88 -5.59
C PRO A 15 -10.81 -13.08 -6.44
N GLY A 16 -10.02 -14.14 -6.35
CA GLY A 16 -10.38 -15.47 -6.82
C GLY A 16 -11.41 -16.15 -5.91
N ALA A 17 -11.70 -17.41 -6.23
CA ALA A 17 -12.61 -18.22 -5.41
C ALA A 17 -11.99 -18.51 -4.04
N PRO A 18 -12.69 -18.22 -2.92
CA PRO A 18 -12.20 -18.60 -1.60
C PRO A 18 -12.06 -20.12 -1.46
N HIS A 19 -10.94 -20.57 -0.92
CA HIS A 19 -10.70 -21.98 -0.62
C HIS A 19 -10.72 -22.20 0.89
N ALA A 20 -11.49 -23.19 1.36
CA ALA A 20 -11.55 -23.55 2.77
C ALA A 20 -10.44 -24.56 3.10
N ALA A 21 -9.64 -24.29 4.13
CA ALA A 21 -8.58 -25.18 4.58
C ALA A 21 -8.50 -25.19 6.11
N GLY A 22 -8.76 -26.33 6.76
CA GLY A 22 -8.49 -26.49 8.20
C GLY A 22 -9.17 -25.48 9.12
N GLY A 23 -10.36 -24.97 8.77
CA GLY A 23 -11.09 -23.95 9.54
C GLY A 23 -10.75 -22.51 9.17
N THR A 24 -9.78 -22.28 8.29
CA THR A 24 -9.49 -20.99 7.69
C THR A 24 -9.98 -20.94 6.24
N TYR A 25 -9.98 -19.72 5.67
CA TYR A 25 -10.32 -19.49 4.28
C TYR A 25 -9.19 -18.68 3.64
N THR A 26 -8.62 -19.21 2.56
CA THR A 26 -7.61 -18.53 1.75
C THR A 26 -8.29 -17.89 0.56
N VAL A 27 -7.94 -16.64 0.26
CA VAL A 27 -8.41 -15.91 -0.92
C VAL A 27 -7.19 -15.41 -1.66
N GLU A 28 -6.91 -16.02 -2.80
CA GLU A 28 -5.89 -15.56 -3.73
C GLU A 28 -6.49 -14.56 -4.71
N GLY A 29 -5.69 -13.61 -5.18
CA GLY A 29 -6.15 -12.63 -6.15
C GLY A 29 -5.15 -11.50 -6.34
N GLU A 30 -5.51 -10.56 -7.20
CA GLU A 30 -4.69 -9.40 -7.50
C GLU A 30 -5.28 -8.14 -6.86
N ILE A 31 -4.41 -7.25 -6.38
CA ILE A 31 -4.80 -5.95 -5.82
C ILE A 31 -3.87 -4.86 -6.38
N PRO A 32 -4.36 -3.64 -6.66
CA PRO A 32 -3.50 -2.50 -6.92
C PRO A 32 -2.46 -2.29 -5.82
N ALA A 33 -1.19 -2.17 -6.20
CA ALA A 33 -0.09 -1.98 -5.25
C ALA A 33 -0.30 -0.75 -4.32
N GLU A 34 -0.94 0.31 -4.84
CA GLU A 34 -1.29 1.53 -4.09
C GLU A 34 -2.24 1.26 -2.90
N HIS A 35 -3.11 0.24 -2.99
CA HIS A 35 -4.09 -0.09 -1.95
C HIS A 35 -3.62 -1.20 -1.00
N VAL A 36 -2.43 -1.79 -1.20
CA VAL A 36 -1.90 -2.86 -0.32
C VAL A 36 -1.75 -2.37 1.12
N HIS A 37 -1.20 -1.16 1.29
CA HIS A 37 -1.01 -0.59 2.62
C HIS A 37 -2.36 -0.32 3.32
N GLU A 38 -3.34 0.18 2.58
CA GLU A 38 -4.69 0.42 3.11
C GLU A 38 -5.38 -0.90 3.50
N LEU A 39 -5.28 -1.94 2.66
CA LEU A 39 -5.78 -3.27 2.98
C LEU A 39 -5.17 -3.78 4.28
N GLY A 40 -3.85 -3.70 4.45
CA GLY A 40 -3.17 -4.14 5.68
C GLY A 40 -3.67 -3.41 6.94
N ARG A 41 -4.02 -2.14 6.83
CA ARG A 41 -4.59 -1.35 7.95
C ARG A 41 -6.04 -1.71 8.23
N LEU A 42 -6.83 -2.02 7.21
CA LEU A 42 -8.26 -2.32 7.34
C LEU A 42 -8.54 -3.77 7.68
N LEU A 43 -7.65 -4.71 7.32
CA LEU A 43 -7.84 -6.15 7.47
C LEU A 43 -8.18 -6.62 8.91
N PRO A 44 -7.54 -6.10 9.98
CA PRO A 44 -7.80 -6.57 11.34
C PRO A 44 -9.26 -6.48 11.78
N GLY A 45 -10.01 -5.47 11.31
CA GLY A 45 -11.43 -5.30 11.64
C GLY A 45 -12.32 -6.47 11.18
N PRO A 46 -12.49 -6.67 9.85
CA PRO A 46 -13.31 -7.75 9.29
C PRO A 46 -12.73 -9.16 9.51
N SER A 47 -11.43 -9.29 9.82
CA SER A 47 -10.80 -10.56 10.15
C SER A 47 -10.77 -10.86 11.65
N ARG A 48 -11.34 -10.00 12.51
CA ARG A 48 -11.24 -10.10 13.98
C ARG A 48 -9.79 -10.21 14.49
N GLY A 49 -8.84 -9.64 13.75
CA GLY A 49 -7.41 -9.67 14.07
C GLY A 49 -6.67 -10.96 13.69
N GLU A 50 -7.35 -11.98 13.18
CA GLU A 50 -6.72 -13.29 12.86
C GLU A 50 -6.29 -13.43 11.40
N GLY A 51 -6.60 -12.45 10.56
CA GLY A 51 -6.32 -12.49 9.12
C GLY A 51 -4.84 -12.25 8.85
N VAL A 52 -4.27 -13.08 7.97
CA VAL A 52 -2.91 -12.92 7.45
C VAL A 52 -3.00 -12.42 6.01
N LEU A 53 -2.11 -11.49 5.65
CA LEU A 53 -1.95 -10.96 4.30
C LEU A 53 -0.53 -11.24 3.83
N GLU A 54 -0.43 -11.92 2.68
CA GLU A 54 0.80 -12.09 1.93
C GLU A 54 0.64 -11.37 0.59
N THR A 55 1.69 -10.70 0.15
CA THR A 55 1.68 -9.98 -1.13
C THR A 55 3.01 -10.13 -1.83
N GLU A 56 2.95 -10.40 -3.13
CA GLU A 56 4.09 -10.34 -4.03
C GLU A 56 3.80 -9.44 -5.22
N PHE A 57 4.86 -8.99 -5.89
CA PHE A 57 4.72 -8.23 -7.13
C PHE A 57 4.25 -9.17 -8.25
N ALA A 58 3.14 -8.82 -8.90
CA ALA A 58 2.62 -9.56 -10.05
C ALA A 58 3.04 -8.94 -11.38
N THR A 59 2.58 -7.72 -11.67
CA THR A 59 2.79 -7.07 -12.97
C THR A 59 2.62 -5.55 -12.89
N TYR A 60 2.98 -4.86 -13.97
CA TYR A 60 2.65 -3.46 -14.18
C TYR A 60 1.35 -3.33 -14.95
N ARG A 61 0.56 -2.32 -14.58
CA ARG A 61 -0.66 -1.91 -15.29
C ARG A 61 -0.59 -0.43 -15.63
N PRO A 62 -1.18 0.01 -16.75
CA PRO A 62 -1.30 1.43 -17.04
C PRO A 62 -2.03 2.15 -15.91
N VAL A 63 -1.48 3.27 -15.44
CA VAL A 63 -2.16 4.16 -14.50
C VAL A 63 -3.36 4.77 -15.22
N ARG A 64 -4.55 4.65 -14.62
CA ARG A 64 -5.77 5.30 -15.10
C ARG A 64 -6.11 6.43 -14.14
N GLY A 65 -6.16 7.66 -14.63
CA GLY A 65 -6.41 8.85 -13.82
C GLY A 65 -5.13 9.63 -13.54
N GLU A 66 -5.07 10.27 -12.38
CA GLU A 66 -3.93 11.08 -11.97
C GLU A 66 -2.69 10.20 -11.73
N VAL A 67 -1.53 10.70 -12.17
CA VAL A 67 -0.26 10.01 -11.94
C VAL A 67 0.04 10.07 -10.45
N PRO A 68 0.28 8.93 -9.78
CA PRO A 68 0.60 8.94 -8.36
C PRO A 68 1.93 9.66 -8.13
N GLU A 69 1.88 10.74 -7.37
CA GLU A 69 3.06 11.46 -6.92
C GLU A 69 3.47 10.98 -5.53
N ARG A 70 4.75 10.69 -5.35
CA ARG A 70 5.32 10.43 -4.03
C ARG A 70 6.15 11.64 -3.63
N SER A 71 5.73 12.35 -2.59
CA SER A 71 6.52 13.43 -2.00
C SER A 71 7.93 12.92 -1.67
N ARG A 72 8.94 13.68 -2.08
CA ARG A 72 10.33 13.38 -1.71
C ARG A 72 10.47 13.44 -0.19
N THR A 73 11.11 12.43 0.39
CA THR A 73 11.39 12.35 1.83
C THR A 73 12.73 12.98 2.20
N ASP A 74 13.51 13.41 1.22
CA ASP A 74 14.87 13.90 1.36
C ASP A 74 15.05 15.30 0.73
N ALA A 75 16.27 15.82 0.81
CA ALA A 75 16.67 17.00 0.07
C ALA A 75 16.68 16.68 -1.43
N ASP A 76 16.01 17.49 -2.24
CA ASP A 76 15.95 17.24 -3.67
C ASP A 76 17.25 17.67 -4.38
N PRO A 77 18.04 16.73 -4.93
CA PRO A 77 19.27 17.06 -5.62
C PRO A 77 19.03 17.85 -6.92
N LEU A 78 17.79 17.88 -7.44
CA LEU A 78 17.44 18.68 -8.61
C LEU A 78 17.38 20.20 -8.28
N HIS A 79 17.29 20.56 -7.01
CA HIS A 79 17.32 21.94 -6.51
C HIS A 79 18.64 22.22 -5.78
N ARG A 80 19.71 22.38 -6.57
CA ARG A 80 21.11 22.39 -6.11
C ARG A 80 21.40 23.29 -4.90
N GLU A 81 20.91 24.53 -4.90
CA GLU A 81 21.20 25.49 -3.82
C GLU A 81 20.61 25.04 -2.48
N GLU A 82 19.33 24.68 -2.47
CA GLU A 82 18.65 24.16 -1.27
C GLU A 82 19.25 22.82 -0.82
N TYR A 83 19.58 21.95 -1.77
CA TYR A 83 20.23 20.68 -1.48
C TYR A 83 21.56 20.87 -0.75
N LEU A 84 22.43 21.75 -1.25
CA LEU A 84 23.73 22.01 -0.62
C LEU A 84 23.58 22.68 0.76
N LEU A 85 22.63 23.60 0.92
CA LEU A 85 22.32 24.15 2.24
C LEU A 85 21.89 23.04 3.21
N ARG A 86 21.04 22.11 2.77
CA ARG A 86 20.47 21.07 3.62
C ARG A 86 21.49 19.96 3.97
N VAL A 87 22.26 19.49 2.99
CA VAL A 87 23.24 18.40 3.15
C VAL A 87 24.52 18.86 3.85
N VAL A 88 25.02 20.07 3.54
CA VAL A 88 26.29 20.56 4.14
C VAL A 88 26.06 21.16 5.53
N ARG A 89 24.89 21.79 5.78
CA ARG A 89 24.60 22.44 7.07
C ARG A 89 23.73 21.60 8.01
N GLY A 90 23.26 20.43 7.59
CA GLY A 90 22.49 19.50 8.45
C GLY A 90 21.13 20.04 8.90
N VAL A 91 20.47 20.87 8.08
CA VAL A 91 19.18 21.49 8.45
C VAL A 91 18.05 20.45 8.30
N PRO A 92 17.22 20.20 9.33
CA PRO A 92 16.17 19.19 9.28
C PRO A 92 15.05 19.56 8.30
N VAL A 93 14.40 18.54 7.74
CA VAL A 93 13.19 18.68 6.90
C VAL A 93 12.05 19.05 7.82
N ASP A 94 11.53 20.27 7.71
CA ASP A 94 10.40 20.73 8.52
C ASP A 94 9.18 19.87 8.19
N GLY A 95 8.63 19.14 9.18
CA GLY A 95 7.48 18.28 8.94
C GLY A 95 7.14 17.17 9.94
N ARG A 96 7.95 16.85 10.95
CA ARG A 96 7.50 16.08 12.13
C ARG A 96 8.23 16.51 13.39
N ARG A 97 7.46 17.05 14.34
CA ARG A 97 7.80 16.99 15.77
C ARG A 97 7.43 15.62 16.32
#